data_AF-A0A5S9M9Z3-F1
#
_entry.id   AF-A0A5S9M9Z3-F1
#
_cell.length_a   1.000
_cell.length_b   1.000
_cell.length_c   1.000
_cell.angle_alpha   90.00
_cell.angle_beta   90.00
_cell.angle_gamma   90.00
#
_symmetry.space_group_name_H-M   'P 1'
#
loop_
_entity.id
_entity.type
_entity.pdbx_description
1 polymer ?
#
loop_
_entity_poly.entity_id
_entity_poly.type
_entity_poly.pdbx_seq_one_letter_code
_entity_poly.pdbx_strand_id
1 'polypeptide(L)'
;MKKFLEADIGVTGCNFAVANTGSICLVTNEGNADLVTAIPKTHIAVMGMERLVPTMEELDVLVGLFVQERSQKKLTIFLSWDQKEKEN
;
A
#
# COMPACT_ATOMS: atom_id res chain seq x y z
N MET A 1 2.89 -17.07 10.85
CA MET A 1 1.43 -17.13 10.58
C MET A 1 0.59 -16.75 11.80
N LYS A 2 0.63 -17.51 12.91
CA LYS A 2 -0.21 -17.28 14.11
C LYS A 2 -0.19 -15.82 14.62
N LYS A 3 0.99 -15.20 14.66
CA LYS A 3 1.17 -13.79 15.06
C LYS A 3 0.42 -12.76 14.19
N PHE A 4 0.19 -13.03 12.90
CA PHE A 4 -0.57 -12.12 12.03
C PHE A 4 -2.07 -12.27 12.26
N LEU A 5 -2.55 -13.50 12.50
CA LEU A 5 -3.97 -13.81 12.74
C LEU A 5 -4.46 -13.30 14.09
N GLU A 6 -3.58 -13.23 15.08
CA GLU A 6 -3.89 -12.76 16.45
C GLU A 6 -3.64 -11.25 16.62
N ALA A 7 -3.13 -10.55 15.61
CA ALA A 7 -2.80 -9.14 15.72
C ALA A 7 -4.03 -8.25 15.53
N ASP A 8 -4.25 -7.34 16.48
CA ASP A 8 -5.32 -6.34 16.39
C ASP A 8 -4.98 -5.21 15.41
N ILE A 9 -3.69 -4.88 15.29
CA ILE A 9 -3.18 -3.75 14.51
C ILE A 9 -2.03 -4.19 13.61
N GLY A 10 -2.10 -3.82 12.34
CA GLY A 10 -1.01 -3.90 11.37
C GLY A 10 -0.39 -2.53 11.14
N VAL A 11 0.94 -2.46 11.10
CA VAL A 11 1.65 -1.21 10.82
C VAL A 11 2.59 -1.44 9.65
N THR A 12 2.50 -0.60 8.62
CA THR A 12 3.42 -0.64 7.47
C THR A 12 3.82 0.77 7.06
N GLY A 13 4.87 0.86 6.25
CA GLY A 13 5.02 2.02 5.37
C GLY A 13 4.09 1.92 4.16
N CYS A 14 4.22 2.85 3.22
CA CYS A 14 3.71 2.68 1.85
C CYS A 14 4.66 3.35 0.84
N ASN A 15 4.52 2.97 -0.42
CA ASN A 15 5.31 3.54 -1.51
C ASN A 15 4.74 4.90 -1.92
N PHE A 16 3.42 4.95 -2.08
CA PHE A 16 2.67 6.16 -2.41
C PHE A 16 1.31 6.13 -1.72
N ALA A 17 0.68 7.29 -1.57
CA ALA A 17 -0.73 7.41 -1.22
C ALA A 17 -1.44 8.36 -2.17
N VAL A 18 -2.73 8.14 -2.40
CA VAL A 18 -3.54 8.91 -3.35
C VAL A 18 -4.53 9.77 -2.60
N ALA A 19 -4.38 11.08 -2.72
CA ALA A 19 -5.16 12.06 -1.96
C ALA A 19 -6.65 12.04 -2.29
N ASN A 20 -7.03 11.88 -3.57
CA ASN A 20 -8.44 11.95 -3.97
C ASN A 20 -9.28 10.76 -3.49
N THR A 21 -8.68 9.59 -3.34
CA THR A 21 -9.34 8.33 -2.97
C THR A 21 -9.02 7.88 -1.55
N GLY A 22 -8.02 8.49 -0.90
CA GLY A 22 -7.51 8.04 0.41
C GLY A 22 -6.75 6.71 0.36
N SER A 23 -6.37 6.26 -0.83
CA SER A 23 -5.77 4.95 -1.05
C SER A 23 -4.28 4.94 -0.76
N ILE A 24 -3.74 3.78 -0.41
CA ILE A 24 -2.29 3.57 -0.28
C ILE A 24 -1.80 2.54 -1.29
N CYS A 25 -0.60 2.72 -1.81
CA CYS A 25 0.06 1.81 -2.72
C CYS A 25 1.23 1.13 -1.99
N LEU A 26 1.20 -0.20 -1.97
CA LEU A 26 2.25 -1.04 -1.43
C LEU A 26 2.78 -1.95 -2.54
N VAL A 27 4.08 -1.86 -2.80
CA VAL A 27 4.79 -2.75 -3.71
C VAL A 27 5.68 -3.64 -2.85
N THR A 28 5.27 -4.90 -2.68
CA THR A 28 6.02 -5.92 -1.97
C THR A 28 6.30 -7.12 -2.87
N ASN A 29 7.41 -7.80 -2.63
CA ASN A 29 7.84 -9.03 -3.31
C ASN A 29 7.70 -10.28 -2.43
N GLU A 30 7.51 -10.10 -1.13
CA GLU A 30 7.56 -11.17 -0.12
C GLU A 30 6.17 -11.53 0.44
N GLY A 31 5.15 -10.72 0.14
CA GLY A 31 3.77 -10.90 0.61
C GLY A 31 3.56 -10.70 2.11
N ASN A 32 4.63 -10.43 2.86
CA ASN A 32 4.57 -10.11 4.29
C ASN A 32 3.75 -8.84 4.56
N ALA A 33 3.90 -7.81 3.73
CA ALA A 33 3.13 -6.59 3.82
C ALA A 33 1.64 -6.85 3.59
N ASP A 34 1.29 -7.73 2.65
CA ASP A 34 -0.10 -8.09 2.36
C ASP A 34 -0.77 -8.75 3.59
N LEU A 35 -0.01 -9.57 4.33
CA LEU A 35 -0.50 -10.17 5.57
C LEU A 35 -0.71 -9.13 6.69
N VAL A 36 0.11 -8.08 6.74
CA VAL A 36 0.00 -7.00 7.73
C VAL A 36 -1.14 -6.03 7.39
N THR A 37 -1.45 -5.85 6.11
CA THR A 37 -2.53 -4.94 5.68
C THR A 37 -3.89 -5.61 5.64
N ALA A 38 -3.97 -6.90 5.28
CA ALA A 38 -5.25 -7.57 5.06
C ALA A 38 -5.84 -8.27 6.28
N ILE A 39 -5.01 -8.70 7.25
CA ILE A 39 -5.47 -9.55 8.36
C ILE A 39 -5.92 -8.73 9.58
N PRO A 40 -5.12 -7.79 10.11
CA PRO A 40 -5.50 -7.02 11.28
C PRO A 40 -6.70 -6.11 10.99
N LYS A 41 -7.60 -5.95 11.97
CA LYS A 41 -8.80 -5.10 11.79
C LYS A 41 -8.48 -3.63 11.58
N THR A 42 -7.34 -3.18 12.09
CA THR A 42 -6.86 -1.80 11.93
C THR A 42 -5.50 -1.81 11.27
N HIS A 43 -5.36 -1.07 10.18
CA HIS A 43 -4.09 -0.84 9.51
C HIS A 43 -3.64 0.61 9.68
N ILE A 44 -2.38 0.80 10.07
CA ILE A 44 -1.73 2.11 10.16
C ILE A 44 -0.61 2.15 9.11
N ALA A 45 -0.80 3.01 8.10
CA ALA A 45 0.23 3.31 7.13
C ALA A 45 1.00 4.58 7.53
N VAL A 46 2.33 4.49 7.58
CA VAL A 46 3.21 5.62 7.91
C VAL A 46 4.03 6.02 6.69
N MET A 47 3.92 7.27 6.26
CA MET A 47 4.68 7.81 5.14
C MET A 47 4.97 9.30 5.33
N GLY A 48 6.02 9.78 4.65
CA GLY A 48 6.28 11.20 4.51
C GLY A 48 5.42 11.83 3.41
N MET A 49 5.20 13.14 3.51
CA MET A 49 4.30 13.89 2.61
C MET A 49 4.76 13.84 1.14
N GLU A 50 6.05 13.60 0.89
CA GLU A 50 6.64 13.49 -0.45
C GLU A 50 6.11 12.31 -1.26
N ARG A 51 5.41 11.37 -0.62
CA ARG A 51 4.84 10.18 -1.25
C ARG A 51 3.35 10.32 -1.58
N LEU A 52 2.76 11.49 -1.35
CA LEU A 52 1.35 11.75 -1.67
C LEU A 52 1.20 12.20 -3.13
N VAL A 53 0.32 11.53 -3.88
CA VAL A 53 -0.08 11.91 -5.23
C VAL A 53 -1.53 12.37 -5.27
N PRO A 54 -1.90 13.28 -6.18
CA PRO A 54 -3.28 13.79 -6.26
C PRO A 54 -4.29 12.70 -6.66
N THR A 55 -3.99 11.94 -7.72
CA THR A 55 -4.89 10.99 -8.36
C THR A 55 -4.20 9.67 -8.70
N MET A 56 -5.03 8.71 -9.12
CA MET A 56 -4.61 7.40 -9.62
C MET A 56 -3.75 7.49 -10.89
N GLU A 57 -3.94 8.52 -11.70
CA GLU A 57 -3.20 8.70 -12.95
C GLU A 57 -1.75 9.10 -12.67
N GLU A 58 -1.51 10.01 -11.72
CA GLU A 58 -0.13 10.31 -11.30
C GLU A 58 0.51 9.13 -10.57
N LEU A 59 -0.29 8.35 -9.82
CA LEU A 59 0.22 7.13 -9.18
C LEU A 59 0.80 6.16 -10.23
N ASP A 60 0.07 5.90 -11.31
CA ASP A 60 0.46 4.93 -12.34
C ASP A 60 1.83 5.28 -12.97
N VAL A 61 2.04 6.57 -13.24
CA VAL A 61 3.32 7.08 -13.75
C VAL A 61 4.45 6.83 -12.74
N LEU A 62 4.25 7.19 -11.47
CA LEU A 62 5.29 7.06 -10.44
C LEU A 62 5.59 5.60 -10.09
N VAL A 63 4.57 4.75 -10.02
CA VAL A 63 4.73 3.31 -9.81
C VAL A 63 5.48 2.68 -10.98
N GLY A 64 5.16 3.08 -12.21
CA GLY A 64 5.90 2.64 -13.41
C GLY A 64 7.40 2.94 -13.32
N LEU A 65 7.76 4.18 -12.94
CA LEU A 65 9.16 4.58 -12.75
C LEU A 65 9.83 3.83 -11.58
N PHE A 66 9.12 3.69 -10.45
CA PHE A 66 9.62 3.03 -9.25
C PHE A 66 9.92 1.54 -9.49
N VAL A 67 9.04 0.84 -10.20
CA VAL A 67 9.18 -0.58 -10.50
C VAL A 67 10.32 -0.83 -11.49
N GLN A 68 10.50 0.05 -12.49
CA GLN A 68 11.61 -0.02 -13.42
C GLN A 68 12.97 0.18 -12.74
N GLU A 69 13.07 1.13 -11.81
CA GLU A 69 14.31 1.40 -11.07
C GLU A 69 14.70 0.22 -10.17
N ARG A 70 13.72 -0.42 -9.52
CA ARG A 70 13.99 -1.47 -8.53
C ARG A 70 14.09 -2.88 -9.07
N SER A 71 13.61 -3.16 -10.28
CA SER A 71 13.48 -4.54 -10.73
C SER A 71 13.93 -4.78 -12.18
N GLN A 72 14.96 -5.62 -12.33
CA GLN A 72 15.24 -6.33 -13.58
C GLN A 72 14.35 -7.57 -13.79
N LYS A 73 13.33 -7.80 -12.95
CA LYS A 73 12.44 -8.98 -13.03
C LYS A 73 10.95 -8.59 -12.96
N LYS A 74 10.11 -9.33 -13.68
CA LYS A 74 8.65 -9.14 -13.69
C LYS A 74 8.10 -9.29 -12.26
N LEU A 75 7.52 -8.22 -11.72
CA LEU A 75 6.89 -8.19 -10.40
C LEU A 75 5.38 -8.43 -10.54
N THR A 76 4.85 -9.28 -9.67
CA THR A 76 3.40 -9.39 -9.43
C THR A 76 3.05 -8.38 -8.36
N ILE A 77 2.32 -7.33 -8.74
CA ILE A 77 1.93 -6.24 -7.85
C ILE A 77 0.54 -6.58 -7.28
N PHE A 78 0.44 -6.69 -5.96
CA PHE A 78 -0.84 -6.76 -5.26
C PHE A 78 -1.21 -5.35 -4.81
N LEU A 79 -2.11 -4.72 -5.56
CA LEU A 79 -2.67 -3.43 -5.16
C LEU A 79 -3.83 -3.69 -4.20
N SER A 80 -3.61 -3.38 -2.92
CA SER A 80 -4.67 -3.41 -1.92
C SER A 80 -5.24 -1.99 -1.75
N TRP A 81 -6.52 -1.82 -2.09
CA TRP A 81 -7.27 -0.59 -1.89
C TRP A 81 -8.06 -0.67 -0.60
N ASP A 82 -7.58 0.01 0.44
CA ASP A 82 -8.36 0.23 1.66
C ASP A 82 -9.27 1.45 1.45
N GLN A 83 -10.46 1.21 0.89
CA GLN A 83 -11.50 2.23 0.73
C GLN A 83 -12.37 2.21 1.98
N LYS A 84 -12.15 3.17 2.89
CA LYS A 84 -13.16 3.48 3.91
C LYS A 84 -14.29 4.27 3.25
N GLU A 85 -15.47 3.67 3.15
CA GLU A 85 -16.69 4.42 2.82
C GLU A 85 -16.78 5.63 3.77
N LYS A 86 -17.03 6.82 3.21
CA LYS A 86 -17.38 7.98 4.01
C LYS A 86 -18.69 7.65 4.74
N GLU A 87 -18.62 7.37 6.03
CA GLU A 87 -19.79 7.37 6.91
C GLU A 87 -20.49 8.72 6.74
N ASN A 88 -21.71 8.69 6.22
CA ASN A 88 -22.65 9.80 6.12
C ASN A 88 -23.52 9.84 7.39
#